data_AF-A0A383DKM5-F1
#
_entry.id   AF-A0A383DKM5-F1
#
_cell.length_a   1.000
_cell.length_b   1.000
_cell.length_c   1.000
_cell.angle_alpha   90.00
_cell.angle_beta   90.00
_cell.angle_gamma   90.00
#
_symmetry.space_group_name_H-M   'P 1'
#
loop_
_entity.id
_entity.type
_entity.pdbx_description
1 polymer ?
#
loop_
_entity_poly.entity_id
_entity_poly.type
_entity_poly.pdbx_seq_one_letter_code
_entity_poly.pdbx_strand_id
1 'polypeptide(L)'
;MKIIKIETIALLDPSDGTVTSWNPSFDESSDESAIHGAYNATVVRVHTDEGIVGIGQSEAPSLVIDAIIRSSQGLEALLLGEDPTHVQRLWQKMYNATGVYGRRGVVIGAIGAVETALWDITGKAAGKPVHELIWRSFATTASDTEPLKRVTPYATVYPPGANLEELEERMNIAVSRGLKAIKIEEWEGQFGNVDMET
;
A
#
# COMPACT_ATOMS: atom_id res chain seq x y z
N MET A 1 -15.00 -12.83 -18.40
CA MET A 1 -14.82 -12.56 -16.97
C MET A 1 -15.49 -11.26 -16.57
N LYS A 2 -16.20 -11.25 -15.44
CA LYS A 2 -16.95 -10.12 -14.91
C LYS A 2 -16.75 -9.98 -13.42
N ILE A 3 -16.61 -8.75 -12.94
CA ILE A 3 -16.59 -8.45 -11.50
C ILE A 3 -18.00 -8.65 -10.93
N ILE A 4 -18.10 -9.45 -9.87
CA ILE A 4 -19.39 -9.79 -9.22
C ILE A 4 -19.51 -9.28 -7.79
N LYS A 5 -18.39 -8.95 -7.14
CA LYS A 5 -18.35 -8.45 -5.76
C LYS A 5 -17.00 -7.81 -5.47
N ILE A 6 -17.01 -6.75 -4.67
CA ILE A 6 -15.80 -6.23 -4.02
C ILE A 6 -15.97 -6.33 -2.50
N GLU A 7 -14.98 -6.94 -1.85
CA GLU A 7 -14.92 -7.08 -0.41
C GLU A 7 -13.75 -6.29 0.15
N THR A 8 -13.96 -5.72 1.33
CA THR A 8 -12.96 -5.02 2.13
C THR A 8 -12.79 -5.74 3.46
N ILE A 9 -11.55 -6.03 3.83
CA ILE A 9 -11.19 -6.68 5.08
C ILE A 9 -10.26 -5.73 5.83
N ALA A 10 -10.71 -5.29 7.00
CA ALA A 10 -9.87 -4.54 7.92
C ALA A 10 -8.87 -5.49 8.57
N LEU A 11 -7.58 -5.20 8.41
CA LEU A 11 -6.52 -5.79 9.21
C LEU A 11 -6.15 -4.77 10.28
N LEU A 12 -6.51 -5.11 11.51
CA LEU A 12 -6.03 -4.44 12.70
C LEU A 12 -4.79 -5.19 13.14
N ASP A 13 -3.65 -4.51 13.20
CA ASP A 13 -2.52 -5.01 13.96
C ASP A 13 -2.89 -4.92 15.45
N PRO A 14 -3.04 -6.05 16.18
CA PRO A 14 -3.34 -6.05 17.60
C PRO A 14 -2.06 -5.74 18.40
N SER A 15 -1.30 -4.73 17.97
CA SER A 15 -0.07 -4.34 18.63
C SER A 15 -0.36 -4.04 20.09
N ASP A 16 0.42 -4.64 20.97
CA ASP A 16 0.42 -4.51 22.43
C ASP A 16 0.81 -3.11 22.95
N GLY A 17 0.57 -2.06 22.15
CA GLY A 17 0.99 -0.70 22.42
C GLY A 17 2.46 -0.42 22.06
N THR A 18 3.22 -1.40 21.56
CA THR A 18 4.65 -1.20 21.24
C THR A 18 4.94 -0.84 19.78
N VAL A 19 3.93 -0.77 18.91
CA VAL A 19 4.11 -0.27 17.55
C VAL A 19 4.34 1.22 17.61
N THR A 20 5.59 1.60 17.36
CA THR A 20 5.98 2.99 17.08
C THR A 20 5.19 3.46 15.87
N SER A 21 4.21 4.33 16.09
CA SER A 21 3.56 5.10 15.04
C SER A 21 4.62 5.70 14.12
N TRP A 22 4.31 5.87 12.82
CA TRP A 22 5.18 6.55 11.86
C TRP A 22 5.66 7.94 12.35
N ASN A 23 4.95 8.53 13.32
CA ASN A 23 5.30 9.75 14.00
C ASN A 23 5.36 9.54 15.53
N PRO A 24 6.56 9.38 16.14
CA PRO A 24 6.71 9.32 17.59
C PRO A 24 6.23 10.59 18.31
N SER A 25 6.16 11.74 17.65
CA SER A 25 5.57 12.98 18.21
C SER A 25 4.03 12.93 18.29
N PHE A 26 3.40 11.91 17.72
CA PHE A 26 1.95 11.68 17.85
C PHE A 26 1.56 10.94 19.14
N ASP A 27 2.52 10.74 20.05
CA ASP A 27 2.34 10.15 21.39
C ASP A 27 2.10 11.21 22.50
N GLU A 28 1.85 12.48 22.15
CA GLU A 28 1.60 13.53 23.16
C GLU A 28 0.20 13.50 23.79
N SER A 29 -0.63 12.51 23.48
CA SER A 29 -1.85 12.26 24.23
C SER A 29 -1.62 11.14 25.24
N SER A 30 -1.51 11.52 26.51
CA SER A 30 -1.57 10.65 27.71
C SER A 30 -2.91 9.90 27.88
N ASP A 31 -3.60 9.64 26.78
CA ASP A 31 -4.94 9.08 26.72
C ASP A 31 -4.84 7.66 26.15
N GLU A 32 -5.03 6.64 26.98
CA GLU A 32 -5.13 5.23 26.57
C GLU A 32 -6.25 4.97 25.54
N SER A 33 -7.11 5.97 25.30
CA SER A 33 -8.13 5.95 24.25
C SER A 33 -7.67 6.52 22.90
N ALA A 34 -6.46 7.07 22.82
CA ALA A 34 -5.87 7.48 21.57
C ALA A 34 -5.66 6.25 20.71
N ILE A 35 -6.13 6.31 19.46
CA ILE A 35 -5.88 5.27 18.47
C ILE A 35 -4.38 5.30 18.20
N HIS A 36 -3.62 4.52 18.98
CA HIS A 36 -2.21 4.25 18.75
C HIS A 36 -2.05 3.85 17.30
N GLY A 37 -0.92 4.18 16.68
CA GLY A 37 -0.64 4.04 15.26
C GLY A 37 -0.61 2.61 14.71
N ALA A 38 -1.59 1.77 15.07
CA ALA A 38 -1.95 0.56 14.39
C ALA A 38 -2.08 0.88 12.91
N TYR A 39 -1.22 0.23 12.11
CA TYR A 39 -1.36 0.22 10.67
C TYR A 39 -2.71 -0.41 10.33
N ASN A 40 -3.72 0.43 10.13
CA ASN A 40 -4.99 -0.01 9.57
C ASN A 40 -4.73 -0.32 8.09
N ALA A 41 -4.32 -1.56 7.82
CA ALA A 41 -4.21 -2.06 6.47
C ALA A 41 -5.59 -2.57 6.06
N THR A 42 -6.08 -2.13 4.91
CA THR A 42 -7.34 -2.63 4.35
C THR A 42 -7.01 -3.50 3.16
N VAL A 43 -7.32 -4.79 3.25
CA VAL A 43 -7.24 -5.70 2.11
C VAL A 43 -8.52 -5.56 1.30
N VAL A 44 -8.38 -5.42 -0.01
CA VAL A 44 -9.47 -5.38 -0.97
C VAL A 44 -9.43 -6.67 -1.79
N ARG A 45 -10.55 -7.40 -1.82
CA ARG A 45 -10.73 -8.58 -2.67
C ARG A 45 -11.76 -8.29 -3.75
N VAL A 46 -11.37 -8.47 -5.01
CA VAL A 46 -12.28 -8.36 -6.16
C VAL A 46 -12.59 -9.76 -6.67
N HIS A 47 -13.86 -10.13 -6.68
CA HIS A 47 -14.32 -11.46 -7.09
C HIS A 47 -14.86 -11.42 -8.51
N THR A 48 -14.58 -12.46 -9.29
CA THR A 48 -15.11 -12.64 -10.64
C THR A 48 -16.08 -13.81 -10.76
N ASP A 49 -16.92 -13.77 -11.80
CA ASP A 49 -17.84 -14.85 -12.18
C ASP A 49 -17.13 -16.15 -12.61
N GLU A 50 -15.85 -16.08 -12.95
CA GLU A 50 -15.00 -17.22 -13.30
C GLU A 50 -14.24 -17.78 -12.07
N GLY A 51 -14.51 -17.28 -10.87
CA GLY A 51 -13.90 -17.76 -9.62
C GLY A 51 -12.48 -17.25 -9.36
N ILE A 52 -11.95 -16.33 -10.19
CA ILE A 52 -10.68 -15.66 -9.91
C ILE A 52 -10.91 -14.54 -8.90
N VAL A 53 -10.04 -14.46 -7.90
CA VAL A 53 -10.06 -13.39 -6.89
C VAL A 53 -8.75 -12.61 -6.94
N GLY A 54 -8.87 -11.30 -7.12
CA GLY A 54 -7.78 -10.34 -7.04
C GLY A 54 -7.61 -9.80 -5.63
N ILE A 55 -6.38 -9.53 -5.24
CA ILE A 55 -6.02 -8.97 -3.94
C ILE A 55 -5.28 -7.65 -4.14
N GLY A 56 -5.72 -6.63 -3.42
CA GLY A 56 -5.02 -5.36 -3.29
C GLY A 56 -5.07 -4.84 -1.86
N GLN A 57 -4.38 -3.73 -1.59
CA GLN A 57 -4.24 -3.19 -0.25
C GLN A 57 -4.24 -1.65 -0.27
N SER A 58 -4.77 -1.06 0.80
CA SER A 58 -4.61 0.36 1.13
C SER A 58 -4.11 0.53 2.56
N GLU A 59 -3.19 1.47 2.78
CA GLU A 59 -2.72 1.89 4.11
C GLU A 59 -3.47 3.16 4.52
N ALA A 60 -4.71 2.98 4.97
CA ALA A 60 -5.63 4.05 5.34
C ALA A 60 -6.76 3.48 6.23
N PRO A 61 -7.45 4.33 7.02
CA PRO A 61 -8.50 3.88 7.93
C PRO A 61 -9.55 3.01 7.23
N SER A 62 -9.72 1.77 7.71
CA SER A 62 -10.49 0.76 6.97
C SER A 62 -11.94 1.12 6.75
N LEU A 63 -12.60 1.77 7.72
CA LEU A 63 -13.98 2.24 7.56
C LEU A 63 -14.11 3.31 6.46
N VAL A 64 -13.08 4.13 6.25
CA VAL A 64 -13.09 5.16 5.20
C VAL A 64 -12.91 4.51 3.84
N ILE A 65 -11.95 3.58 3.71
CA ILE A 65 -11.75 2.80 2.49
C ILE A 65 -13.00 1.99 2.13
N ASP A 66 -13.60 1.35 3.13
CA ASP A 66 -14.85 0.61 3.03
C ASP A 66 -15.99 1.46 2.48
N ALA A 67 -16.20 2.66 3.04
CA ALA A 67 -17.25 3.57 2.59
C ALA A 67 -17.03 4.05 1.14
N ILE A 68 -15.78 4.33 0.75
CA ILE A 68 -15.45 4.75 -0.62
C ILE A 68 -15.71 3.61 -1.62
N ILE A 69 -15.44 2.36 -1.23
CA ILE A 69 -15.59 1.21 -2.13
C ILE A 69 -17.04 0.72 -2.17
N ARG A 70 -17.66 0.45 -1.01
CA ARG A 70 -18.89 -0.34 -0.88
C ARG A 70 -20.17 0.48 -0.67
N SER A 71 -20.09 1.81 -0.57
CA SER A 71 -21.31 2.63 -0.53
C SER A 71 -22.12 2.48 -1.82
N SER A 72 -23.40 2.87 -1.80
CA SER A 72 -24.28 2.79 -2.96
C SER A 72 -23.81 3.61 -4.17
N GLN A 73 -22.94 4.60 -3.94
CA GLN A 73 -22.28 5.42 -4.96
C GLN A 73 -20.76 5.17 -5.02
N GLY A 74 -20.29 4.11 -4.37
CA GLY A 74 -18.89 3.75 -4.24
C GLY A 74 -18.33 3.05 -5.48
N LEU A 75 -17.05 2.71 -5.40
CA LEU A 75 -16.32 2.09 -6.52
C LEU A 75 -16.93 0.75 -6.95
N GLU A 76 -17.47 -0.05 -6.03
CA GLU A 76 -18.11 -1.33 -6.37
C GLU A 76 -19.29 -1.14 -7.32
N ALA A 77 -20.18 -0.18 -7.05
CA ALA A 77 -21.33 0.10 -7.90
C ALA A 77 -20.92 0.50 -9.34
N LEU A 78 -19.74 1.10 -9.50
CA LEU A 78 -19.18 1.45 -10.81
C LEU A 78 -18.57 0.25 -11.54
N LEU A 79 -18.14 -0.79 -10.83
CA LEU A 79 -17.32 -1.87 -11.36
C LEU A 79 -18.07 -3.20 -11.53
N LEU A 80 -19.20 -3.40 -10.85
CA LEU A 80 -20.01 -4.61 -11.05
C LEU A 80 -20.38 -4.80 -12.53
N GLY A 81 -20.16 -6.02 -13.05
CA GLY A 81 -20.41 -6.37 -14.46
C GLY A 81 -19.35 -5.86 -15.45
N GLU A 82 -18.30 -5.19 -14.97
CA GLU A 82 -17.17 -4.82 -15.81
C GLU A 82 -16.20 -5.99 -15.99
N ASP A 83 -15.47 -5.99 -17.12
CA ASP A 83 -14.36 -6.90 -17.32
C ASP A 83 -13.12 -6.40 -16.55
N PRO A 84 -12.62 -7.17 -15.55
CA PRO A 84 -11.52 -6.73 -14.69
C PRO A 84 -10.19 -6.58 -15.43
N THR A 85 -10.01 -7.19 -16.61
CA THR A 85 -8.73 -7.11 -17.34
C THR A 85 -8.54 -5.77 -18.06
N HIS A 86 -9.56 -4.92 -18.12
CA HIS A 86 -9.49 -3.56 -18.66
C HIS A 86 -8.99 -2.54 -17.63
N VAL A 87 -7.87 -2.84 -16.95
CA VAL A 87 -7.41 -2.14 -15.74
C VAL A 87 -7.32 -0.62 -15.92
N GLN A 88 -6.62 -0.12 -16.95
CA GLN A 88 -6.46 1.33 -17.19
C GLN A 88 -7.80 2.05 -17.42
N ARG A 89 -8.70 1.44 -18.19
CA ARG A 89 -10.04 2.00 -18.44
C ARG A 89 -10.83 2.08 -17.15
N LEU A 90 -10.76 1.04 -16.31
CA LEU A 90 -11.46 0.99 -15.02
C LEU A 90 -10.88 1.98 -14.02
N TRP A 91 -9.55 2.14 -13.99
CA TRP A 91 -8.91 3.20 -13.21
C TRP A 91 -9.44 4.59 -13.61
N GLN A 92 -9.48 4.88 -14.92
CA GLN A 92 -9.98 6.16 -15.42
C GLN A 92 -11.47 6.36 -15.10
N LYS A 93 -12.28 5.29 -15.18
CA LYS A 93 -13.71 5.30 -14.82
C LYS A 93 -13.88 5.69 -13.34
N MET A 94 -13.13 5.05 -12.44
CA MET A 94 -13.16 5.36 -11.01
C MET A 94 -12.70 6.79 -10.75
N TYR A 95 -11.53 7.20 -11.28
CA TYR A 95 -10.97 8.53 -11.08
C TYR A 95 -11.91 9.65 -11.55
N ASN A 96 -12.55 9.47 -12.72
CA ASN A 96 -13.50 10.45 -13.25
C ASN A 96 -14.76 10.54 -12.40
N ALA A 97 -15.31 9.40 -11.97
CA ALA A 97 -16.52 9.35 -11.15
C ALA A 97 -16.31 10.00 -9.77
N THR A 98 -15.12 9.85 -9.19
CA THR A 98 -14.76 10.46 -7.91
C THR A 98 -14.13 11.85 -8.05
N GLY A 99 -14.02 12.38 -9.27
CA GLY A 99 -13.20 13.55 -9.58
C GLY A 99 -13.55 14.81 -8.77
N VAL A 100 -14.80 14.99 -8.34
CA VAL A 100 -15.21 16.17 -7.55
C VAL A 100 -14.55 16.20 -6.16
N TYR A 101 -14.31 15.04 -5.55
CA TYR A 101 -13.88 14.92 -4.15
C TYR A 101 -12.64 14.04 -3.93
N GLY A 102 -12.15 13.36 -4.98
CA GLY A 102 -11.23 12.23 -4.84
C GLY A 102 -9.97 12.30 -5.69
N ARG A 103 -9.54 13.49 -6.13
CA ARG A 103 -8.35 13.62 -7.00
C ARG A 103 -7.02 13.34 -6.27
N ARG A 104 -7.03 13.23 -4.94
CA ARG A 104 -5.85 13.01 -4.06
C ARG A 104 -6.28 12.27 -2.78
N GLY A 105 -5.30 11.88 -1.98
CA GLY A 105 -5.52 11.34 -0.63
C GLY A 105 -6.21 9.98 -0.63
N VAL A 106 -7.04 9.73 0.40
CA VAL A 106 -7.62 8.41 0.68
C VAL A 106 -8.45 7.82 -0.46
N VAL A 107 -9.09 8.66 -1.28
CA VAL A 107 -9.86 8.16 -2.45
C VAL A 107 -8.94 7.59 -3.51
N ILE A 108 -7.79 8.21 -3.78
CA ILE A 108 -6.76 7.64 -4.65
C ILE A 108 -6.18 6.36 -4.04
N GLY A 109 -6.04 6.32 -2.71
CA GLY A 109 -5.65 5.09 -1.99
C GLY A 109 -6.63 3.94 -2.19
N ALA A 110 -7.94 4.21 -2.15
CA ALA A 110 -8.98 3.21 -2.43
C ALA A 110 -8.97 2.76 -3.89
N ILE A 111 -8.82 3.70 -4.84
CA ILE A 111 -8.67 3.39 -6.27
C ILE A 111 -7.44 2.50 -6.50
N GLY A 112 -6.31 2.82 -5.89
CA GLY A 112 -5.07 2.04 -6.02
C GLY A 112 -5.19 0.63 -5.44
N ALA A 113 -5.92 0.46 -4.33
CA ALA A 113 -6.18 -0.86 -3.77
C ALA A 113 -7.04 -1.73 -4.71
N VAL A 114 -8.10 -1.15 -5.29
CA VAL A 114 -8.92 -1.84 -6.29
C VAL A 114 -8.10 -2.13 -7.55
N GLU A 115 -7.36 -1.16 -8.08
CA GLU A 115 -6.51 -1.33 -9.27
C GLU A 115 -5.47 -2.45 -9.10
N THR A 116 -4.83 -2.52 -7.93
CA THR A 116 -3.88 -3.59 -7.60
C THR A 116 -4.56 -4.97 -7.67
N ALA A 117 -5.77 -5.09 -7.13
CA ALA A 117 -6.56 -6.32 -7.24
C ALA A 117 -6.93 -6.67 -8.70
N LEU A 118 -7.23 -5.67 -9.54
CA LEU A 118 -7.49 -5.88 -10.96
C LEU A 118 -6.24 -6.37 -11.72
N TRP A 119 -5.06 -5.83 -11.40
CA TRP A 119 -3.79 -6.33 -11.94
C TRP A 119 -3.49 -7.76 -11.51
N ASP A 120 -3.76 -8.10 -10.24
CA ASP A 120 -3.62 -9.47 -9.73
C ASP A 120 -4.57 -10.45 -10.45
N ILE A 121 -5.85 -10.08 -10.68
CA ILE A 121 -6.78 -10.85 -11.52
C ILE A 121 -6.21 -11.03 -12.92
N THR A 122 -5.71 -9.97 -13.54
CA THR A 122 -5.20 -10.01 -14.91
C THR A 122 -3.98 -10.94 -15.00
N GLY A 123 -3.08 -10.89 -14.03
CA GLY A 123 -1.95 -11.81 -13.89
C GLY A 123 -2.39 -13.26 -13.78
N LYS A 124 -3.32 -13.54 -12.87
CA LYS A 124 -3.88 -14.88 -12.66
C LYS A 124 -4.59 -15.42 -13.90
N ALA A 125 -5.43 -14.60 -14.55
CA ALA A 125 -6.15 -14.96 -15.76
C ALA A 125 -5.20 -15.24 -16.94
N ALA A 126 -4.10 -14.49 -17.05
CA ALA A 126 -3.09 -14.69 -18.09
C ALA A 126 -2.07 -15.80 -17.76
N GLY A 127 -2.04 -16.31 -16.52
CA GLY A 127 -0.99 -17.21 -16.05
C GLY A 127 0.40 -16.55 -16.06
N LYS A 128 0.46 -15.24 -15.78
CA LYS A 128 1.68 -14.42 -15.85
C LYS A 128 1.90 -13.61 -14.58
N PRO A 129 3.16 -13.39 -14.18
CA PRO A 129 3.45 -12.45 -13.12
C PRO A 129 3.13 -11.02 -13.58
N VAL A 130 2.56 -10.20 -12.67
CA VAL A 130 2.03 -8.86 -12.99
C VAL A 130 3.08 -7.94 -13.62
N HIS A 131 4.35 -8.01 -13.21
CA HIS A 131 5.41 -7.15 -13.75
C HIS A 131 5.63 -7.32 -15.26
N GLU A 132 5.42 -8.53 -15.81
CA GLU A 132 5.49 -8.75 -17.27
C GLU A 132 4.36 -8.04 -18.02
N LEU A 133 3.18 -7.95 -17.39
CA LEU A 133 1.99 -7.33 -17.97
C LEU A 133 2.07 -5.81 -17.92
N ILE A 134 2.46 -5.25 -16.76
CA ILE A 134 2.61 -3.80 -16.56
C ILE A 134 3.65 -3.25 -17.53
N TRP A 135 4.81 -3.90 -17.65
CA TRP A 135 5.86 -3.48 -18.58
C TRP A 135 5.34 -3.35 -20.02
N ARG A 136 4.66 -4.39 -20.52
CA ARG A 136 4.12 -4.41 -21.88
C ARG A 136 3.00 -3.37 -22.08
N SER A 137 2.26 -3.06 -21.02
CA SER A 137 1.21 -2.03 -21.04
C SER A 137 1.77 -0.60 -21.17
N PHE A 138 2.99 -0.35 -20.66
CA PHE A 138 3.68 0.94 -20.74
C PHE A 138 4.73 1.06 -21.87
N ALA A 139 5.00 -0.03 -22.60
CA ALA A 139 6.04 -0.10 -23.63
C ALA A 139 5.67 0.63 -24.95
N THR A 140 5.07 1.83 -24.88
CA THR A 140 4.64 2.60 -26.05
C THR A 140 5.67 3.62 -26.55
N THR A 141 6.87 3.71 -25.97
CA THR A 141 7.93 4.62 -26.49
C THR A 141 9.37 4.09 -26.47
N ALA A 142 9.64 2.93 -25.86
CA ALA A 142 10.97 2.31 -25.83
C ALA A 142 10.86 0.84 -26.26
N SER A 143 10.78 0.59 -27.57
CA SER A 143 10.65 -0.74 -28.17
C SER A 143 11.85 -1.66 -27.90
N ASP A 144 12.99 -1.10 -27.46
CA ASP A 144 14.27 -1.80 -27.41
C ASP A 144 14.71 -2.13 -25.96
N THR A 145 13.85 -1.86 -24.98
CA THR A 145 14.17 -2.11 -23.57
C THR A 145 13.49 -3.40 -23.10
N GLU A 146 14.29 -4.33 -22.58
CA GLU A 146 13.78 -5.53 -21.92
C GLU A 146 13.50 -5.24 -20.43
N PRO A 147 12.47 -5.86 -19.83
CA PRO A 147 12.22 -5.72 -18.40
C PRO A 147 13.44 -6.15 -17.57
N LEU A 148 13.69 -5.42 -16.49
CA LEU A 148 14.72 -5.81 -15.52
C LEU A 148 14.36 -7.18 -14.91
N LYS A 149 15.28 -8.14 -15.01
CA LYS A 149 15.11 -9.47 -14.41
C LYS A 149 15.26 -9.47 -12.88
N ARG A 150 15.88 -8.42 -12.32
CA ARG A 150 16.17 -8.27 -10.89
C ARG A 150 16.13 -6.80 -10.50
N VAL A 151 15.70 -6.52 -9.29
CA VAL A 151 15.75 -5.20 -8.66
C VAL A 151 16.74 -5.29 -7.49
N THR A 152 17.55 -4.25 -7.28
CA THR A 152 18.46 -4.16 -6.12
C THR A 152 17.70 -3.50 -4.97
N PRO A 153 17.36 -4.24 -3.89
CA PRO A 153 16.67 -3.66 -2.73
C PRO A 153 17.64 -2.91 -1.80
N TYR A 154 17.08 -2.04 -0.96
CA TYR A 154 17.72 -1.45 0.22
C TYR A 154 16.82 -1.68 1.45
N ALA A 155 17.39 -1.65 2.66
CA ALA A 155 16.61 -1.70 3.89
C ALA A 155 16.28 -0.30 4.38
N THR A 156 15.04 -0.09 4.82
CA THR A 156 14.73 1.00 5.75
C THR A 156 14.87 0.45 7.16
N VAL A 157 15.79 1.00 7.96
CA VAL A 157 15.91 0.70 9.39
C VAL A 157 15.08 1.73 10.13
N TYR A 158 13.95 1.26 10.67
CA TYR A 158 12.98 2.10 11.37
C TYR A 158 12.31 1.30 12.51
N PRO A 159 12.25 1.86 13.73
CA PRO A 159 13.04 3.01 14.19
C PRO A 159 14.55 2.72 14.17
N PRO A 160 15.44 3.74 14.11
CA PRO A 160 16.90 3.53 14.08
C PRO A 160 17.49 3.08 15.41
N GLY A 161 16.85 3.39 16.54
CA GLY A 161 17.37 3.13 17.89
C GLY A 161 17.58 4.42 18.66
N ALA A 162 17.72 4.32 19.99
CA ALA A 162 17.93 5.48 20.86
C ALA A 162 19.39 5.94 20.94
N ASN A 163 20.34 5.09 20.53
CA ASN A 163 21.78 5.33 20.65
C ASN A 163 22.56 4.59 19.54
N LEU A 164 23.87 4.81 19.49
CA LEU A 164 24.77 4.19 18.51
C LEU A 164 24.76 2.67 18.52
N GLU A 165 24.72 2.08 19.71
CA GLU A 165 24.79 0.63 19.87
C GLU A 165 23.55 -0.04 19.28
N GLU A 166 22.36 0.49 19.57
CA GLU A 166 21.11 0.02 18.98
C GLU A 166 21.05 0.24 17.47
N LEU A 167 21.54 1.40 16.98
CA LEU A 167 21.60 1.66 15.55
C LEU A 167 22.52 0.67 14.84
N GLU A 168 23.70 0.41 15.40
CA GLU A 168 24.64 -0.57 14.88
C GLU A 168 24.02 -1.98 14.87
N GLU A 169 23.38 -2.40 15.96
CA GLU A 169 22.67 -3.68 16.05
C GLU A 169 21.62 -3.82 14.93
N ARG A 170 20.75 -2.82 14.77
CA ARG A 170 19.65 -2.87 13.78
C ARG A 170 20.16 -2.80 12.34
N MET A 171 21.19 -2.00 12.06
CA MET A 171 21.84 -2.00 10.74
C MET A 171 22.49 -3.34 10.43
N ASN A 172 23.11 -3.99 11.42
CA ASN A 172 23.74 -5.30 11.24
C ASN A 172 22.72 -6.40 10.87
N ILE A 173 21.44 -6.26 11.25
CA ILE A 173 20.36 -7.13 10.74
C ILE A 173 20.21 -7.00 9.21
N ALA A 174 20.22 -5.77 8.67
CA ALA A 174 20.14 -5.55 7.23
C ALA A 174 21.40 -6.05 6.49
N VAL A 175 22.58 -5.74 7.03
CA VAL A 175 23.87 -6.16 6.45
C VAL A 175 24.02 -7.68 6.44
N SER A 176 23.67 -8.37 7.54
CA SER A 176 23.72 -9.84 7.62
C SER A 176 22.78 -10.54 6.64
N ARG A 177 21.72 -9.86 6.18
CA ARG A 177 20.84 -10.31 5.09
C ARG A 177 21.38 -10.04 3.68
N GLY A 178 22.58 -9.47 3.57
CA GLY A 178 23.26 -9.20 2.31
C GLY A 178 22.83 -7.91 1.60
N LEU A 179 22.10 -7.02 2.30
CA LEU A 179 21.72 -5.72 1.74
C LEU A 179 22.92 -4.79 1.67
N LYS A 180 23.04 -4.08 0.55
CA LYS A 180 24.19 -3.19 0.24
C LYS A 180 23.89 -1.71 0.40
N ALA A 181 22.64 -1.39 0.71
CA ALA A 181 22.16 -0.03 0.92
C ALA A 181 21.15 -0.04 2.06
N ILE A 182 21.23 0.98 2.91
CA ILE A 182 20.38 1.18 4.08
C ILE A 182 19.94 2.65 4.09
N LYS A 183 18.67 2.88 4.37
CA LYS A 183 18.08 4.18 4.73
C LYS A 183 17.74 4.13 6.21
N ILE A 184 18.06 5.21 6.92
CA ILE A 184 17.66 5.45 8.31
C ILE A 184 16.69 6.63 8.35
N GLU A 185 15.77 6.65 9.32
CA GLU A 185 14.93 7.82 9.60
C GLU A 185 15.25 8.33 10.99
N GLU A 186 15.74 9.56 11.08
CA GLU A 186 16.14 10.21 12.33
C GLU A 186 15.09 11.24 12.75
N TRP A 187 14.79 11.27 14.05
CA TRP A 187 13.84 12.18 14.68
C TRP A 187 14.53 12.98 15.78
N GLU A 188 13.89 14.07 16.21
CA GLU A 188 14.28 14.80 17.41
C GLU A 188 14.44 13.86 18.63
N GLY A 189 15.56 13.98 19.34
CA GLY A 189 15.91 13.13 20.48
C GLY A 189 16.48 11.75 20.13
N GLN A 190 16.62 11.40 18.85
CA GLN A 190 17.30 10.17 18.40
C GLN A 190 18.81 10.40 18.19
N PHE A 191 19.53 9.32 17.88
CA PHE A 191 20.99 9.28 17.79
C PHE A 191 21.61 10.48 17.04
N GLY A 192 21.04 10.90 15.90
CA GLY A 192 21.54 12.00 15.08
C GLY A 192 21.05 13.40 15.47
N ASN A 193 20.01 13.52 16.30
CA ASN A 193 19.41 14.79 16.74
C ASN A 193 19.24 14.83 18.27
N VAL A 194 20.33 14.60 19.00
CA VAL A 194 20.34 14.58 20.48
C VAL A 194 20.41 15.96 21.14
N ASP A 195 20.73 17.03 20.39
CA ASP A 195 20.78 18.40 20.91
C ASP A 195 19.71 19.25 20.23
N MET A 196 18.65 19.57 20.99
CA MET A 196 17.52 20.40 20.55
C MET A 196 17.51 21.76 21.24
N GLU A 197 18.49 22.03 22.12
CA GLU A 197 18.56 23.25 22.94
C GLU A 197 19.51 24.31 22.35
N THR A 198 20.25 24.01 21.28
CA THR A 198 21.08 24.97 20.51
C THR A 198 20.43 25.37 19.19
#